data_AF-A0A434BNN3-F1
#
_entry.id   AF-A0A434BNN3-F1
#
_cell.length_a   1.000
_cell.length_b   1.000
_cell.length_c   1.000
_cell.angle_alpha   90.00
_cell.angle_beta   90.00
_cell.angle_gamma   90.00
#
_symmetry.space_group_name_H-M   'P 1'
#
loop_
_entity.id
_entity.type
_entity.pdbx_description
1 polymer ?
#
loop_
_entity_poly.entity_id
_entity_poly.type
_entity_poly.pdbx_seq_one_letter_code
_entity_poly.pdbx_strand_id
1 'polypeptide(L)' 'CRLWAERLHERFDEAIAEVGEAKARLWLLYLTGCSITFERASAQIFQTIVTKRARGPSGLPPTRADLYR' A
#
# COMPACT_ATOMS: atom_id res chain seq x y z
N CYS A 1 -0.26 6.22 -0.62
CA CYS A 1 -1.73 6.36 -0.47
C CYS A 1 -2.34 7.59 -1.15
N ARG A 2 -1.55 8.46 -1.81
CA ARG A 2 -2.00 9.69 -2.47
C ARG A 2 -3.27 9.55 -3.34
N LEU A 3 -3.25 8.65 -4.32
CA LEU A 3 -4.38 8.46 -5.25
C LEU A 3 -5.69 8.07 -4.55
N TRP A 4 -5.61 7.36 -3.42
CA TRP A 4 -6.79 7.01 -2.64
C TRP A 4 -7.33 8.21 -1.85
N ALA A 5 -6.44 9.02 -1.26
CA ALA A 5 -6.83 10.25 -0.58
C ALA A 5 -7.46 11.26 -1.55
N GLU A 6 -6.85 11.46 -2.73
CA GLU A 6 -7.37 12.35 -3.79
C GLU A 6 -8.78 11.94 -4.23
N ARG A 7 -8.98 10.66 -4.57
CA ARG A 7 -10.30 10.16 -5.00
C ARG A 7 -11.35 10.22 -3.89
N LEU A 8 -10.97 9.97 -2.64
CA LEU A 8 -11.88 10.11 -1.50
C LEU A 8 -12.29 11.58 -1.31
N HIS A 9 -11.35 12.51 -1.49
CA HIS A 9 -11.63 13.94 -1.38
C HIS A 9 -12.51 14.45 -2.54
N GLU A 10 -12.28 13.97 -3.76
CA GLU A 10 -13.11 14.32 -4.93
C GLU A 10 -14.57 13.89 -4.77
N ARG A 11 -14.82 12.81 -4.01
CA ARG A 11 -16.15 12.24 -3.78
C ARG A 11 -16.57 12.35 -2.31
N PHE A 12 -16.13 13.41 -1.64
CA PHE A 12 -16.25 13.50 -0.19
C PHE A 12 -17.70 13.56 0.29
N ASP A 13 -18.58 14.25 -0.44
CA ASP A 13 -20.01 14.33 -0.11
C ASP A 13 -20.69 12.94 -0.18
N GLU A 14 -20.33 12.13 -1.17
CA GLU A 14 -20.81 10.73 -1.27
C GLU A 14 -20.32 9.90 -0.08
N ALA A 15 -19.05 10.06 0.30
CA ALA A 15 -18.50 9.38 1.47
C ALA A 15 -19.17 9.83 2.77
N ILE A 16 -19.48 11.12 2.93
CA ILE A 16 -20.23 11.63 4.08
C ILE A 16 -21.63 11.00 4.12
N ALA A 17 -22.33 10.91 2.99
CA ALA A 17 -23.65 10.30 2.92
C ALA A 17 -23.61 8.81 3.30
N GLU A 18 -22.53 8.11 2.96
CA GLU A 18 -22.39 6.68 3.25
C GLU A 18 -21.99 6.37 4.69
N VAL A 19 -21.01 7.10 5.25
CA VAL A 19 -20.40 6.73 6.55
C VAL A 19 -20.49 7.81 7.63
N GLY A 20 -20.99 9.00 7.29
CA GLY A 20 -21.06 10.18 8.14
C GLY A 20 -19.76 11.00 8.16
N GLU A 21 -19.89 12.31 8.41
CA GLU A 21 -18.78 13.27 8.26
C GLU A 21 -17.56 12.95 9.13
N ALA A 22 -17.78 12.61 10.40
CA ALA A 22 -16.70 12.30 11.32
C ALA A 22 -15.81 11.15 10.81
N LYS A 23 -16.42 10.10 10.24
CA LYS A 23 -15.68 8.96 9.69
C LYS A 23 -15.02 9.30 8.35
N ALA A 24 -15.72 10.01 7.47
CA ALA A 24 -15.16 10.46 6.19
C ALA A 24 -13.88 11.29 6.40
N ARG A 25 -13.91 12.25 7.35
CA ARG A 25 -12.76 13.08 7.71
C ARG A 25 -11.62 12.26 8.31
N LEU A 26 -11.93 11.31 9.20
CA LEU A 26 -10.92 10.42 9.79
C LEU A 26 -10.19 9.61 8.71
N TRP A 27 -10.93 9.04 7.76
CA TRP A 27 -10.34 8.27 6.66
C TRP A 27 -9.50 9.13 5.72
N LEU A 28 -9.96 10.34 5.39
CA LEU A 28 -9.18 11.26 4.57
C LEU A 28 -7.85 11.64 5.25
N LEU A 29 -7.90 11.96 6.56
CA LEU A 29 -6.71 12.24 7.35
C LEU A 29 -5.77 11.03 7.39
N TYR A 30 -6.30 9.84 7.64
CA TYR A 30 -5.53 8.60 7.69
C TYR A 30 -4.80 8.33 6.36
N LEU A 31 -5.51 8.37 5.22
CA LEU A 31 -4.93 8.08 3.91
C LEU A 31 -3.88 9.13 3.50
N THR A 32 -4.13 10.39 3.83
CA THR A 32 -3.17 11.48 3.61
C THR A 32 -1.91 11.27 4.46
N GLY A 33 -2.09 10.98 5.75
CA GLY A 33 -1.01 10.66 6.68
C GLY A 33 -0.17 9.47 6.21
N CYS A 34 -0.79 8.37 5.82
CA CYS A 34 -0.09 7.22 5.24
C CYS A 34 0.71 7.60 4.00
N SER A 35 0.18 8.47 3.13
CA SER A 35 0.91 8.92 1.95
C SER A 35 2.21 9.65 2.32
N ILE A 36 2.15 10.58 3.28
CA ILE A 36 3.31 11.33 3.77
C ILE A 36 4.32 10.39 4.45
N THR A 37 3.84 9.48 5.30
CA THR A 37 4.71 8.54 6.02
C THR A 37 5.52 7.66 5.06
N PHE A 38 4.90 7.18 3.97
CA PHE A 38 5.63 6.43 2.94
C PHE A 38 6.58 7.32 2.12
N GLU A 39 6.16 8.53 1.75
CA GLU A 39 7.01 9.48 1.01
C GLU A 39 8.27 9.88 1.79
N ARG A 40 8.16 10.02 3.12
CA ARG A 40 9.28 10.31 4.03
C ARG A 40 10.07 9.07 4.46
N ALA A 41 9.77 7.90 3.89
CA ALA A 41 10.37 6.62 4.27
C ALA A 41 10.28 6.28 5.77
N SER A 42 9.33 6.87 6.50
CA SER A 42 9.08 6.60 7.92
C SER A 42 8.29 5.30 8.13
N ALA A 43 7.69 4.76 7.05
CA ALA A 43 7.20 3.40 6.95
C ALA A 43 7.67 2.78 5.63
N GLN A 44 7.81 1.45 5.61
CA GLN A 44 8.29 0.70 4.46
C GLN A 44 7.42 -0.55 4.24
N ILE A 45 7.33 -1.00 2.99
CA ILE A 45 6.68 -2.26 2.62
C ILE A 45 7.76 -3.19 2.08
N PHE A 46 7.84 -4.39 2.63
CA PHE A 46 8.81 -5.40 2.24
C PHE A 46 8.11 -6.55 1.52
N GLN A 47 8.67 -6.98 0.40
CA GLN A 47 8.32 -8.25 -0.24
C GLN A 47 9.47 -9.22 -0.01
N THR A 48 9.20 -10.26 0.78
CA THR A 48 10.20 -11.26 1.16
C THR A 48 9.84 -12.58 0.50
N ILE A 49 10.74 -13.10 -0.35
CA ILE A 49 10.60 -14.41 -0.98
C ILE A 49 11.34 -15.44 -0.13
N VAL A 50 10.65 -16.51 0.25
CA VAL A 50 11.21 -17.58 1.09
C VAL A 50 10.84 -18.95 0.54
N THR A 51 11.76 -19.91 0.66
CA THR A 51 11.52 -21.33 0.39
C THR A 51 11.90 -22.15 1.61
N LYS A 52 11.28 -23.32 1.79
CA LYS A 52 11.67 -24.25 2.86
C LYS A 52 13.11 -24.71 2.64
N ARG A 53 13.92 -24.77 3.71
CA ARG A 53 15.29 -25.27 3.64
C ARG A 53 15.28 -26.76 3.23
N ALA A 54 15.95 -27.07 2.13
CA ALA A 54 16.18 -28.42 1.63
C ALA A 54 17.62 -28.54 1.09
N ARG A 55 18.14 -29.77 0.96
CA ARG A 55 19.38 -30.01 0.22
C ARG A 55 19.11 -29.87 -1.28
N GLY A 56 20.02 -29.21 -2.00
CA GLY A 56 19.90 -28.99 -3.44
C GLY A 56 19.40 -27.58 -3.81
N PRO A 57 19.15 -27.32 -5.10
CA PRO A 57 18.73 -26.01 -5.60
C PRO A 57 17.39 -25.53 -5.01
N SER A 58 17.20 -24.22 -4.93
CA SER A 58 15.95 -23.61 -4.42
C SER A 58 14.74 -23.79 -5.36
N GLY A 59 14.98 -24.20 -6.60
CA GLY A 59 13.95 -24.22 -7.65
C GLY A 59 13.66 -22.86 -8.28
N LEU A 60 14.33 -21.79 -7.82
CA LEU A 60 14.24 -20.46 -8.41
C LEU A 60 15.30 -20.30 -9.52
N PRO A 61 15.03 -19.47 -10.55
CA PRO A 61 16.04 -19.10 -11.53
C PRO A 61 17.29 -18.48 -10.86
N PRO A 62 18.48 -18.64 -11.46
CA PRO A 62 19.73 -18.08 -10.90
C PRO A 62 19.81 -16.55 -11.01
N THR A 63 18.87 -15.92 -11.70
CA THR A 63 18.78 -14.46 -11.86
C THR A 63 17.33 -14.01 -11.63
N ARG A 64 17.10 -12.70 -11.54
CA ARG A 64 15.75 -12.11 -11.37
C ARG A 64 15.12 -11.66 -12.69
N ALA A 65 15.66 -12.09 -13.84
CA ALA A 65 15.19 -11.63 -15.15
C ALA A 65 13.72 -12.02 -15.42
N ASP A 66 13.23 -13.07 -14.76
CA ASP A 66 11.83 -13.50 -14.79
C ASP A 66 10.88 -12.54 -14.07
N LEU A 67 11.37 -11.75 -13.10
CA LEU A 67 10.57 -10.82 -12.29
C LEU A 67 10.31 -9.46 -12.95
N TYR A 68 11.17 -9.04 -13.88
CA TYR A 68 11.11 -7.72 -14.52
C TYR A 68 10.78 -7.89 -16.01
N ARG A 69 9.49 -7.86 -16.34
CA ARG A 69 8.98 -7.84 -17.72
C ARG A 69 8.55 -6.44 -18.12
#